data_AF-A0AAW6I6N8-F1
#
_entry.id   AF-A0AAW6I6N8-F1
#
_cell.length_a   1.000
_cell.length_b   1.000
_cell.length_c   1.000
_cell.angle_alpha   90.00
_cell.angle_beta   90.00
_cell.angle_gamma   90.00
#
_symmetry.space_group_name_H-M   'P 1'
#
loop_
_entity.id
_entity.type
_entity.pdbx_description
1 polymer ?
#
loop_
_entity_poly.entity_id
_entity_poly.type
_entity_poly.pdbx_seq_one_letter_code
_entity_poly.pdbx_strand_id
1 'polypeptide(L)'
;KQENRTVATVTPEVPREHPRQEKTQPEVAATPAATAAPPEAVATSLFPDIEPEKPKEEVVDLTPRAYHRTPEMHLREGSLVTDWGRHNIGYLKDITPYGATFQPLDLKGYQKEKALQYVLLRDAYERLYRYESNLHEANVQWREHLNTCYDEFVMRYGNLNAKQNVKLVMMDAGGRDILSLER
;
A
#
# COMPACT_ATOMS: atom_id res chain seq x y z
N LYS A 1 -35.42 -62.33 31.11
CA LYS A 1 -36.04 -61.41 32.09
C LYS A 1 -35.45 -60.03 31.79
N GLN A 2 -36.23 -59.12 31.19
CA GLN A 2 -37.10 -58.14 31.88
C GLN A 2 -36.27 -57.05 32.59
N GLU A 3 -36.52 -55.75 32.46
CA GLU A 3 -37.64 -55.07 31.77
C GLU A 3 -37.28 -53.62 31.35
N ASN A 4 -37.48 -53.33 30.07
CA ASN A 4 -38.14 -52.14 29.49
C ASN A 4 -38.37 -50.87 30.35
N ARG A 5 -37.91 -49.70 29.85
CA ARG A 5 -38.71 -48.46 29.90
C ARG A 5 -38.34 -47.41 28.81
N THR A 6 -39.21 -47.31 27.79
CA THR A 6 -39.88 -46.07 27.28
C THR A 6 -39.00 -44.81 27.01
N VAL A 7 -38.85 -44.22 25.81
CA VAL A 7 -39.84 -43.55 24.90
C VAL A 7 -40.42 -42.24 25.56
N ALA A 8 -40.59 -41.06 24.93
CA ALA A 8 -40.69 -40.68 23.51
C ALA A 8 -40.14 -39.25 23.17
N THR A 9 -40.10 -38.92 21.87
CA THR A 9 -40.71 -37.75 21.15
C THR A 9 -41.19 -36.54 22.01
N VAL A 10 -40.99 -35.25 21.68
CA VAL A 10 -41.67 -34.44 20.61
C VAL A 10 -41.06 -33.02 20.57
N THR A 11 -40.88 -32.42 19.38
CA THR A 11 -40.82 -30.95 19.17
C THR A 11 -42.20 -30.39 18.83
N PRO A 12 -42.56 -29.20 19.33
CA PRO A 12 -43.09 -28.14 18.46
C PRO A 12 -42.36 -26.80 18.71
N GLU A 13 -42.06 -25.94 17.73
CA GLU A 13 -42.90 -25.26 16.73
C GLU A 13 -43.71 -24.02 17.25
N VAL A 14 -43.11 -22.83 17.05
CA VAL A 14 -43.71 -21.54 16.56
C VAL A 14 -44.97 -20.97 17.29
N PRO A 15 -45.64 -19.90 16.80
CA PRO A 15 -45.18 -18.61 16.23
C PRO A 15 -45.80 -17.39 16.97
N ARG A 16 -45.67 -16.18 16.37
CA ARG A 16 -46.67 -15.07 16.26
C ARG A 16 -46.29 -13.71 16.86
N GLU A 17 -46.68 -12.55 16.29
CA GLU A 17 -46.97 -12.18 14.88
C GLU A 17 -46.93 -10.64 14.71
N HIS A 18 -47.00 -10.18 13.46
CA HIS A 18 -47.17 -8.81 12.93
C HIS A 18 -48.43 -8.04 13.47
N PRO A 19 -48.70 -6.72 13.19
CA PRO A 19 -48.44 -6.02 11.91
C PRO A 19 -48.22 -4.46 11.82
N ARG A 20 -47.56 -4.07 10.72
CA ARG A 20 -47.94 -3.13 9.61
C ARG A 20 -48.85 -1.88 9.84
N GLN A 21 -48.56 -0.85 9.00
CA GLN A 21 -49.36 0.37 8.63
C GLN A 21 -49.32 1.58 9.60
N GLU A 22 -49.72 2.80 9.23
CA GLU A 22 -49.62 3.66 8.00
C GLU A 22 -50.30 5.01 8.33
N LYS A 23 -49.73 6.19 7.96
CA LYS A 23 -50.33 7.55 8.13
C LYS A 23 -50.61 7.93 9.61
N THR A 24 -50.71 9.19 10.03
CA THR A 24 -51.36 10.37 9.44
C THR A 24 -50.70 11.65 9.97
N GLN A 25 -50.87 12.78 9.27
CA GLN A 25 -50.47 14.12 9.73
C GLN A 25 -51.29 14.57 10.96
N PRO A 26 -50.97 15.75 11.52
CA PRO A 26 -51.97 16.81 11.38
C PRO A 26 -51.44 18.04 10.63
N GLU A 27 -52.23 18.41 9.62
CA GLU A 27 -52.27 19.73 9.00
C GLU A 27 -52.70 20.79 10.02
N VAL A 28 -51.96 21.91 10.09
CA VAL A 28 -52.54 23.22 10.44
C VAL A 28 -51.94 24.25 9.49
N ALA A 29 -52.72 24.62 8.48
CA ALA A 29 -52.35 25.69 7.56
C ALA A 29 -52.56 27.07 8.21
N ALA A 30 -51.51 27.91 8.21
CA ALA A 30 -51.63 29.36 8.41
C ALA A 30 -50.40 30.11 7.84
N THR A 31 -50.45 30.45 6.56
CA THR A 31 -49.80 31.66 6.01
C THR A 31 -50.94 32.63 5.65
N PRO A 32 -50.80 33.95 5.83
CA PRO A 32 -49.79 34.82 5.18
C PRO A 32 -49.07 35.74 6.21
N ALA A 33 -48.21 36.71 5.89
CA ALA A 33 -48.05 37.53 4.69
C ALA A 33 -46.60 38.05 4.50
N ALA A 34 -46.30 38.54 3.29
CA ALA A 34 -44.99 39.05 2.90
C ALA A 34 -44.73 40.49 3.37
N THR A 35 -43.46 40.86 3.62
CA THR A 35 -42.95 42.24 3.55
C THR A 35 -41.41 42.29 3.43
N ALA A 36 -40.94 43.11 2.48
CA ALA A 36 -39.61 43.73 2.34
C ALA A 36 -38.34 42.87 2.08
N ALA A 37 -37.41 43.50 1.36
CA ALA A 37 -36.10 43.02 0.94
C ALA A 37 -34.96 43.80 1.67
N PRO A 38 -33.65 43.49 1.49
CA PRO A 38 -32.55 43.87 2.40
C PRO A 38 -32.02 45.31 2.15
N PRO A 39 -31.23 45.92 3.06
CA PRO A 39 -29.79 45.63 3.26
C PRO A 39 -29.41 45.52 4.78
N GLU A 40 -28.19 45.53 5.31
CA GLU A 40 -26.82 45.86 4.82
C GLU A 40 -25.74 44.90 5.44
N ALA A 41 -24.44 45.22 5.35
CA ALA A 41 -23.32 44.36 5.79
C ALA A 41 -22.78 44.64 7.22
N VAL A 42 -22.21 43.59 7.86
CA VAL A 42 -21.03 43.73 8.74
C VAL A 42 -20.09 42.56 8.45
N ALA A 43 -18.85 42.86 8.07
CA ALA A 43 -17.81 41.87 7.81
C ALA A 43 -16.95 41.61 9.06
N THR A 44 -16.87 40.36 9.51
CA THR A 44 -15.84 39.89 10.45
C THR A 44 -15.62 38.38 10.36
N SER A 45 -15.31 37.87 9.16
CA SER A 45 -14.75 36.52 9.02
C SER A 45 -13.24 36.57 9.25
N LEU A 46 -12.82 36.28 10.49
CA LEU A 46 -11.42 36.03 10.85
C LEU A 46 -10.96 34.66 10.32
N PHE A 47 -10.76 34.57 9.01
CA PHE A 47 -10.02 33.48 8.40
C PHE A 47 -8.87 34.10 7.60
N PRO A 48 -7.60 33.85 7.95
CA PRO A 48 -6.51 34.23 7.08
C PRO A 48 -6.67 33.47 5.76
N ASP A 49 -6.52 34.18 4.64
CA ASP A 49 -6.56 33.60 3.31
C ASP A 49 -5.37 32.64 3.18
N ILE A 50 -5.64 31.35 3.36
CA ILE A 50 -4.65 30.30 3.11
C ILE A 50 -4.58 30.20 1.59
N GLU A 51 -3.63 30.95 1.02
CA GLU A 51 -3.20 30.75 -0.36
C GLU A 51 -3.09 29.24 -0.61
N PRO A 52 -3.70 28.70 -1.68
CA PRO A 52 -3.48 27.32 -2.04
C PRO A 52 -2.02 27.20 -2.46
N GLU A 53 -1.15 26.89 -1.50
CA GLU A 53 0.23 26.54 -1.75
C GLU A 53 0.15 25.40 -2.76
N LYS A 54 0.52 25.69 -4.02
CA LYS A 54 0.60 24.67 -5.06
C LYS A 54 1.34 23.51 -4.41
N PRO A 55 0.81 22.27 -4.44
CA PRO A 55 1.59 21.12 -4.04
C PRO A 55 2.94 21.30 -4.71
N LYS A 56 4.01 21.41 -3.93
CA LYS A 56 5.36 21.49 -4.47
C LYS A 56 5.54 20.15 -5.15
N GLU A 57 5.18 20.13 -6.44
CA GLU A 57 5.38 19.01 -7.33
C GLU A 57 6.86 18.75 -7.18
N GLU A 58 7.19 17.69 -6.45
CA GLU A 58 8.56 17.40 -6.08
C GLU A 58 9.21 17.06 -7.41
N VAL A 59 9.83 18.09 -8.02
CA VAL A 59 10.44 18.00 -9.33
C VAL A 59 11.50 16.94 -9.15
N VAL A 60 11.15 15.72 -9.58
CA VAL A 60 11.99 14.54 -9.42
C VAL A 60 13.26 14.92 -10.15
N ASP A 61 14.29 15.21 -9.37
CA ASP A 61 15.49 15.82 -9.90
C ASP A 61 16.19 14.74 -10.72
N LEU A 62 15.91 14.71 -12.02
CA LEU A 62 16.37 13.68 -12.95
C LEU A 62 17.88 13.77 -13.22
N THR A 63 18.61 14.66 -12.53
CA THR A 63 20.06 14.73 -12.62
C THR A 63 20.70 13.48 -12.00
N PRO A 64 21.61 12.79 -12.73
CA PRO A 64 22.44 11.75 -12.15
C PRO A 64 23.24 12.32 -10.97
N ARG A 65 23.22 11.62 -9.83
CA ARG A 65 23.76 12.10 -8.56
C ARG A 65 24.65 11.03 -7.94
N ALA A 66 25.62 11.40 -7.11
CA ALA A 66 26.38 10.41 -6.35
C ALA A 66 25.45 9.60 -5.43
N TYR A 67 25.57 8.27 -5.46
CA TYR A 67 24.87 7.38 -4.56
C TYR A 67 25.60 7.33 -3.23
N HIS A 68 25.03 7.97 -2.21
CA HIS A 68 25.66 8.11 -0.90
C HIS A 68 25.35 6.98 0.10
N ARG A 69 24.53 5.98 -0.28
CA ARG A 69 24.35 4.75 0.51
C ARG A 69 25.54 3.82 0.24
N THR A 70 25.98 3.08 1.25
CA THR A 70 26.93 1.98 1.06
C THR A 70 26.37 1.01 0.01
N PRO A 71 27.09 0.74 -1.09
CA PRO A 71 26.64 -0.21 -2.10
C PRO A 71 26.62 -1.60 -1.46
N GLU A 72 25.41 -2.05 -1.13
CA GLU A 72 25.16 -3.36 -0.57
C GLU A 72 25.59 -4.43 -1.58
N MET A 73 26.25 -5.53 -1.16
CA MET A 73 27.04 -6.40 -2.07
C MET A 73 26.29 -7.04 -3.27
N HIS A 74 24.96 -7.00 -3.27
CA HIS A 74 24.09 -7.49 -4.36
C HIS A 74 23.83 -6.42 -5.43
N LEU A 75 24.08 -5.15 -5.10
CA LEU A 75 23.87 -4.01 -5.98
C LEU A 75 24.96 -3.98 -7.05
N ARG A 76 24.52 -4.15 -8.30
CA ARG A 76 25.34 -4.14 -9.51
C ARG A 76 24.89 -2.98 -10.40
N GLU A 77 25.64 -2.72 -11.45
CA GLU A 77 25.23 -1.74 -12.46
C GLU A 77 23.92 -2.21 -13.12
N GLY A 78 22.94 -1.30 -13.20
CA GLY A 78 21.55 -1.61 -13.54
C GLY A 78 20.68 -2.07 -12.37
N SER A 79 21.19 -2.13 -11.13
CA SER A 79 20.34 -2.43 -9.97
C SER A 79 19.39 -1.28 -9.64
N LEU A 80 18.12 -1.60 -9.46
CA LEU A 80 17.08 -0.67 -9.04
C LEU A 80 17.23 -0.37 -7.54
N VAL A 81 17.28 0.90 -7.15
CA VAL A 81 17.45 1.33 -5.76
C VAL A 81 16.53 2.48 -5.42
N THR A 82 16.25 2.60 -4.12
CA THR A 82 15.44 3.65 -3.54
C THR A 82 16.31 4.71 -2.88
N ASP A 83 16.03 5.97 -3.18
CA ASP A 83 16.54 7.12 -2.43
C ASP A 83 15.57 7.39 -1.28
N TRP A 84 15.97 6.98 -0.07
CA TRP A 84 15.18 7.16 1.14
C TRP A 84 14.94 8.64 1.49
N GLY A 85 15.84 9.55 1.09
CA GLY A 85 15.73 10.97 1.40
C GLY A 85 14.63 11.70 0.63
N ARG A 86 14.26 11.20 -0.56
CA ARG A 86 13.24 11.78 -1.46
C ARG A 86 12.18 10.78 -1.90
N HIS A 87 12.14 9.62 -1.23
CA HIS A 87 11.29 8.48 -1.58
C HIS A 87 11.33 8.14 -3.08
N ASN A 88 12.47 8.38 -3.74
CA ASN A 88 12.63 8.27 -5.19
C ASN A 88 13.20 6.92 -5.60
N ILE A 89 13.07 6.57 -6.87
CA ILE A 89 13.49 5.28 -7.44
C ILE A 89 14.41 5.56 -8.62
N GLY A 90 15.44 4.73 -8.81
CA GLY A 90 16.42 4.91 -9.88
C GLY A 90 17.35 3.71 -10.02
N TYR A 91 18.26 3.74 -10.98
CA TYR A 91 19.26 2.71 -11.18
C TYR A 91 20.61 3.13 -10.62
N LEU A 92 21.41 2.15 -10.22
CA LEU A 92 22.84 2.35 -10.03
C LEU A 92 23.58 2.21 -11.36
N LYS A 93 24.47 3.16 -11.61
CA LYS A 93 25.33 3.26 -12.76
C LYS A 93 26.75 3.59 -12.30
N ASP A 94 27.76 3.31 -13.12
CA ASP A 94 29.15 3.70 -12.92
C ASP A 94 29.65 3.26 -11.52
N ILE A 95 29.47 1.98 -11.17
CA ILE A 95 29.88 1.45 -9.85
C ILE A 95 31.40 1.33 -9.79
N THR A 96 32.02 2.18 -8.98
CA THR A 96 33.47 2.19 -8.72
C THR A 96 33.76 1.82 -7.26
N PRO A 97 35.02 1.45 -6.91
CA PRO A 97 35.43 1.28 -5.52
C PRO A 97 35.28 2.53 -4.64
N TYR A 98 35.11 3.71 -5.26
CA TYR A 98 34.97 5.00 -4.59
C TYR A 98 33.51 5.45 -4.44
N GLY A 99 32.56 4.71 -5.01
CA GLY A 99 31.13 5.05 -5.00
C GLY A 99 30.43 4.68 -6.32
N ALA A 100 29.12 4.88 -6.36
CA ALA A 100 28.29 4.67 -7.55
C ALA A 100 27.52 5.94 -7.91
N THR A 101 27.01 6.02 -9.14
CA THR A 101 26.08 7.06 -9.59
C THR A 101 24.64 6.54 -9.48
N PHE A 102 23.79 7.26 -8.77
CA PHE A 102 22.34 7.09 -8.81
C PHE A 102 21.77 7.83 -10.02
N GLN A 103 21.16 7.08 -10.94
CA GLN A 103 20.40 7.62 -12.04
C GLN A 103 18.89 7.52 -11.71
N PRO A 104 18.24 8.63 -11.30
CA PRO A 104 16.80 8.66 -11.01
C PRO A 104 15.95 8.23 -12.22
N LEU A 105 14.82 7.60 -11.94
CA LEU A 105 13.88 7.08 -12.93
C LEU A 105 12.52 7.76 -12.79
N ASP A 106 11.94 8.18 -13.93
CA ASP A 106 10.63 8.85 -13.98
C ASP A 106 9.45 7.85 -13.84
N LEU A 107 9.37 7.15 -12.70
CA LEU A 107 8.18 6.39 -12.31
C LEU A 107 7.22 7.29 -11.53
N LYS A 108 5.94 7.26 -11.90
CA LYS A 108 4.88 8.09 -11.31
C LYS A 108 3.77 7.25 -10.69
N GLY A 109 3.20 7.76 -9.60
CA GLY A 109 2.08 7.14 -8.87
C GLY A 109 2.32 5.66 -8.55
N TYR A 110 1.34 4.83 -8.89
CA TYR A 110 1.32 3.39 -8.60
C TYR A 110 2.59 2.63 -9.03
N GLN A 111 3.23 2.99 -10.15
CA GLN A 111 4.48 2.33 -10.58
C GLN A 111 5.67 2.67 -9.68
N LYS A 112 5.71 3.88 -9.10
CA LYS A 112 6.75 4.31 -8.15
C LYS A 112 6.61 3.54 -6.84
N GLU A 113 5.40 3.49 -6.27
CA GLU A 113 5.09 2.74 -5.05
C GLU A 113 5.38 1.23 -5.19
N LYS A 114 4.99 0.65 -6.32
CA LYS A 114 5.27 -0.75 -6.66
C LYS A 114 6.77 -1.03 -6.74
N ALA A 115 7.55 -0.12 -7.33
CA ALA A 115 9.00 -0.23 -7.41
C ALA A 115 9.67 -0.11 -6.03
N LEU A 116 9.17 0.78 -5.18
CA LEU A 116 9.61 0.90 -3.78
C LEU A 116 9.37 -0.41 -3.01
N GLN A 117 8.16 -0.97 -3.11
CA GLN A 117 7.80 -2.24 -2.45
C GLN A 117 8.59 -3.43 -2.99
N TYR A 118 8.83 -3.50 -4.31
CA TYR A 118 9.71 -4.50 -4.91
C TYR A 118 11.15 -4.41 -4.39
N VAL A 119 11.71 -3.20 -4.25
CA VAL A 119 13.07 -3.02 -3.70
C VAL A 119 13.14 -3.45 -2.23
N LEU A 120 12.12 -3.16 -1.41
CA LEU A 120 12.04 -3.65 -0.03
C LEU A 120 12.03 -5.19 0.03
N LEU A 121 11.23 -5.83 -0.81
CA LEU A 121 11.17 -7.29 -0.92
C LEU A 121 12.52 -7.90 -1.31
N ARG A 122 13.21 -7.33 -2.30
CA ARG A 122 14.54 -7.78 -2.72
C ARG A 122 15.58 -7.56 -1.61
N ASP A 123 15.63 -6.38 -1.00
CA ASP A 123 16.56 -6.08 0.10
C ASP A 123 16.32 -7.04 1.30
N ALA A 124 15.07 -7.46 1.57
CA ALA A 124 14.74 -8.47 2.58
C ALA A 124 15.21 -9.89 2.17
N TYR A 125 14.96 -10.32 0.92
CA TYR A 125 15.42 -11.60 0.38
C TYR A 125 16.94 -11.72 0.45
N GLU A 126 17.66 -10.69 0.03
CA GLU A 126 19.11 -10.62 0.03
C GLU A 126 19.72 -10.67 1.44
N ARG A 127 19.08 -10.03 2.42
CA ARG A 127 19.50 -10.12 3.83
C ARG A 127 19.32 -11.53 4.37
N LEU A 128 18.18 -12.18 4.10
CA LEU A 128 17.93 -13.57 4.48
C LEU A 128 18.97 -14.49 3.80
N TYR A 129 19.15 -14.37 2.48
CA TYR A 129 20.07 -15.19 1.71
C TYR A 129 21.51 -15.06 2.23
N ARG A 130 22.00 -13.85 2.52
CA ARG A 130 23.31 -13.67 3.13
C ARG A 130 23.41 -14.23 4.53
N TYR A 131 22.37 -14.07 5.36
CA TYR A 131 22.37 -14.61 6.72
C TYR A 131 22.49 -16.13 6.70
N GLU A 132 21.62 -16.81 5.94
CA GLU A 132 21.63 -18.28 5.81
C GLU A 132 22.88 -18.80 5.07
N SER A 133 23.43 -18.04 4.11
CA SER A 133 24.68 -18.40 3.43
C SER A 133 25.93 -18.24 4.30
N ASN A 134 25.94 -17.29 5.24
CA ASN A 134 27.11 -17.04 6.10
C ASN A 134 27.10 -17.87 7.39
N LEU A 135 25.92 -18.12 7.96
CA LEU A 135 25.76 -18.78 9.26
C LEU A 135 25.20 -20.21 9.16
N HIS A 136 24.58 -20.57 8.03
CA HIS A 136 23.90 -21.86 7.82
C HIS A 136 22.79 -22.18 8.86
N GLU A 137 22.31 -21.15 9.57
CA GLU A 137 21.21 -21.23 10.52
C GLU A 137 19.94 -20.64 9.91
N ALA A 138 18.81 -21.36 10.04
CA ALA A 138 17.51 -20.89 9.57
C ALA A 138 16.98 -19.76 10.46
N ASN A 139 16.93 -18.54 9.94
CA ASN A 139 16.44 -17.40 10.71
C ASN A 139 14.94 -17.19 10.50
N VAL A 140 14.15 -17.62 11.48
CA VAL A 140 12.69 -17.53 11.45
C VAL A 140 12.22 -16.07 11.28
N GLN A 141 12.84 -15.12 11.98
CA GLN A 141 12.45 -13.70 11.92
C GLN A 141 12.71 -13.08 10.54
N TRP A 142 13.84 -13.38 9.90
CA TRP A 142 14.09 -12.92 8.52
C TRP A 142 13.17 -13.59 7.49
N ARG A 143 12.78 -14.85 7.69
CA ARG A 143 11.78 -15.53 6.86
C ARG A 143 10.38 -14.93 7.03
N GLU A 144 9.95 -14.67 8.25
CA GLU A 144 8.68 -13.99 8.56
C GLU A 144 8.65 -12.58 7.97
N HIS A 145 9.77 -11.84 8.05
CA HIS A 145 9.89 -10.52 7.43
C HIS A 145 9.81 -10.59 5.90
N LEU A 146 10.53 -11.52 5.27
CA LEU A 146 10.46 -11.75 3.82
C LEU A 146 9.03 -12.10 3.37
N ASN A 147 8.37 -13.02 4.08
CA ASN A 147 7.00 -13.42 3.79
C ASN A 147 6.04 -12.23 3.95
N THR A 148 6.19 -11.41 5.00
CA THR A 148 5.39 -10.19 5.19
C THR A 148 5.55 -9.21 4.02
N CYS A 149 6.79 -8.95 3.57
CA CYS A 149 7.04 -8.09 2.41
C CYS A 149 6.46 -8.68 1.11
N TYR A 150 6.50 -10.01 0.96
CA TYR A 150 5.94 -10.70 -0.21
C TYR A 150 4.41 -10.63 -0.21
N ASP A 151 3.77 -10.94 0.92
CA ASP A 151 2.33 -10.89 1.10
C ASP A 151 1.79 -9.47 0.89
N GLU A 152 2.45 -8.44 1.43
CA GLU A 152 2.10 -7.04 1.17
C GLU A 152 2.21 -6.66 -0.32
N PHE A 153 3.24 -7.16 -1.02
CA PHE A 153 3.39 -6.93 -2.44
C PHE A 153 2.28 -7.61 -3.24
N VAL A 154 2.00 -8.89 -2.97
CA VAL A 154 0.98 -9.67 -3.69
C VAL A 154 -0.43 -9.15 -3.42
N MET A 155 -0.75 -8.74 -2.19
CA MET A 155 -2.05 -8.14 -1.85
C MET A 155 -2.34 -6.85 -2.62
N ARG A 156 -1.31 -6.03 -2.93
CA ARG A 156 -1.46 -4.72 -3.59
C ARG A 156 -1.22 -4.74 -5.11
N TYR A 157 -0.34 -5.63 -5.59
CA TYR A 157 0.18 -5.64 -6.96
C TYR A 157 0.03 -7.00 -7.68
N GLY A 158 -0.39 -8.05 -6.97
CA GLY A 158 -0.42 -9.43 -7.46
C GLY A 158 0.95 -10.10 -7.54
N ASN A 159 0.98 -11.36 -7.97
CA ASN A 159 2.18 -12.19 -8.10
C ASN A 159 3.34 -11.52 -8.86
N LEU A 160 4.57 -11.75 -8.42
CA LEU A 160 5.81 -11.27 -9.07
C LEU A 160 5.90 -11.75 -10.53
N ASN A 161 5.51 -12.99 -10.79
CA ASN A 161 5.48 -13.61 -12.12
C ASN A 161 4.32 -13.14 -13.01
N ALA A 162 3.44 -12.24 -12.54
CA ALA A 162 2.44 -11.60 -13.39
C ALA A 162 3.12 -10.75 -14.48
N LYS A 163 2.62 -10.80 -15.73
CA LYS A 163 3.23 -10.09 -16.88
C LYS A 163 3.46 -8.59 -16.66
N GLN A 164 2.58 -7.94 -15.88
CA GLN A 164 2.68 -6.54 -15.47
C GLN A 164 3.74 -6.25 -14.40
N ASN A 165 4.18 -7.27 -13.67
CA ASN A 165 5.15 -7.19 -12.58
C ASN A 165 6.55 -7.61 -13.09
N VAL A 166 6.62 -8.70 -13.87
CA VAL A 166 7.86 -9.19 -14.51
C VAL A 166 8.61 -8.08 -15.24
N LYS A 167 7.95 -7.16 -15.96
CA LYS A 167 8.66 -6.04 -16.63
C LYS A 167 9.43 -5.15 -15.64
N LEU A 168 8.84 -4.83 -14.48
CA LEU A 168 9.47 -4.03 -13.44
C LEU A 168 10.59 -4.82 -12.75
N VAL A 169 10.35 -6.10 -12.46
CA VAL A 169 11.37 -6.97 -11.84
C VAL A 169 12.58 -7.16 -12.78
N MET A 170 12.36 -7.33 -14.08
CA MET A 170 13.43 -7.45 -15.09
C MET A 170 14.14 -6.13 -15.41
N MET A 171 13.64 -4.98 -14.93
CA MET A 171 14.41 -3.73 -14.96
C MET A 171 15.53 -3.73 -13.91
N ASP A 172 15.42 -4.54 -12.85
CA ASP A 172 16.46 -4.69 -11.84
C ASP A 172 17.44 -5.79 -12.22
N ALA A 173 18.75 -5.51 -12.12
CA ALA A 173 19.80 -6.49 -12.37
C ALA A 173 19.69 -7.77 -11.50
N GLY A 174 19.17 -7.66 -10.27
CA GLY A 174 18.95 -8.78 -9.34
C GLY A 174 17.58 -9.46 -9.47
N GLY A 175 16.69 -9.01 -10.36
CA GLY A 175 15.28 -9.44 -10.33
C GLY A 175 15.01 -10.89 -10.70
N ARG A 176 15.96 -11.58 -11.35
CA ARG A 176 15.79 -12.99 -11.74
C ARG A 176 15.70 -13.93 -10.54
N ASP A 177 16.47 -13.65 -9.50
CA ASP A 177 16.47 -14.46 -8.28
C ASP A 177 15.16 -14.25 -7.50
N ILE A 178 14.62 -13.03 -7.52
CA ILE A 178 13.32 -12.71 -6.92
C ILE A 178 12.13 -13.38 -7.63
N LEU A 179 12.15 -13.50 -8.97
CA LEU A 179 11.12 -14.27 -9.70
C LEU A 179 11.14 -15.78 -9.36
N SER A 180 12.27 -16.29 -8.86
CA SER A 180 12.42 -17.71 -8.51
C SER A 180 11.73 -18.08 -7.20
N LEU A 181 11.16 -17.11 -6.46
CA LEU A 181 10.36 -17.33 -5.25
C LEU A 181 9.00 -18.00 -5.54
N GLU A 182 8.43 -17.79 -6.73
CA GLU A 182 7.08 -18.25 -7.11
C GLU A 182 7.11 -19.42 -8.13
N ARG A 183 7.95 -20.42 -7.88
CA ARG A 183 8.28 -21.49 -8.85
C ARG A 183 7.46 -22.78 -8.69
#